data_AF-A0AAV9G8X7-F1
#
_entry.id   AF-A0AAV9G8X7-F1
#
_cell.length_a   1.000
_cell.length_b   1.000
_cell.length_c   1.000
_cell.angle_alpha   90.00
_cell.angle_beta   90.00
_cell.angle_gamma   90.00
#
_symmetry.space_group_name_H-M   'P 1'
#
loop_
_entity.id
_entity.type
_entity.pdbx_description
1 polymer ?
#
loop_
_entity_poly.entity_id
_entity_poly.type
_entity_poly.pdbx_seq_one_letter_code
_entity_poly.pdbx_strand_id
1 'polypeptide(L)'
;MASADILLPSTATPWPSPSDTTPAPTNPPLSNDATTDNDPFDPQKHLNFTPPTKVYTMKDIHLPPDTGVSPLAVSEPFPLFTPAAIQRMRAEVLSHDVLTRCQYSSNLAQAQLRGYADKYAPFVYDAWKHPSTLAAVSQVAGIDLTLQFDFEIGHINLSFKTEEQKQRELRAYLEGIKTNTPTDDMPIVGWHRDSYPFVCVTMLSDCREMIGGETALRMGNGEVLKVRGPQMGHAVVLQGRYIEHQALRALGSAERITMVTSYRPRSPRVRDDTVLTTVRPISDLSELYYQFAKYRLEILEERIREQLRELVDAKTAGRKVATKKLKAFLAEQEHFLAHTNREMVEEDEVDKGAIASH
;
A
#
# COMPACT_ATOMS: atom_id res chain seq x y z
N MET A 1 50.49 34.23 10.66
CA MET A 1 49.37 33.53 11.29
C MET A 1 48.27 33.43 10.25
N ALA A 2 47.91 32.20 9.91
CA ALA A 2 47.27 31.81 8.66
C ALA A 2 45.79 32.24 8.59
N SER A 3 45.41 32.72 7.40
CA SER A 3 44.04 32.98 6.95
C SER A 3 43.33 31.67 6.63
N ALA A 4 42.07 31.58 7.05
CA ALA A 4 41.21 30.43 6.82
C ALA A 4 40.75 30.35 5.36
N ASP A 5 41.03 29.23 4.70
CA ASP A 5 40.50 28.90 3.38
C ASP A 5 39.04 28.44 3.50
N ILE A 6 38.18 29.13 2.74
CA ILE A 6 36.78 28.81 2.54
C ILE A 6 36.70 27.70 1.48
N LEU A 7 36.34 26.49 1.91
CA LEU A 7 36.04 25.37 1.02
C LEU A 7 34.69 25.63 0.31
N LEU A 8 34.75 25.89 -1.00
CA LEU A 8 33.60 25.89 -1.90
C LEU A 8 33.07 24.45 -2.06
N PRO A 9 31.74 24.25 -2.17
CA PRO A 9 31.17 22.93 -2.41
C PRO A 9 31.53 22.40 -3.79
N SER A 10 32.00 21.15 -3.82
CA SER A 10 32.29 20.37 -5.03
C SER A 10 31.04 20.28 -5.90
N THR A 11 31.13 20.78 -7.15
CA THR A 11 30.12 20.60 -8.18
C THR A 11 29.92 19.12 -8.46
N ALA A 12 28.81 18.55 -8.01
CA ALA A 12 28.38 17.22 -8.41
C ALA A 12 28.10 17.22 -9.92
N THR A 13 28.71 16.28 -10.63
CA THR A 13 28.41 15.99 -12.03
C THR A 13 26.92 15.69 -12.20
N PRO A 14 26.22 16.32 -13.17
CA PRO A 14 24.82 16.00 -13.46
C PRO A 14 24.69 14.53 -13.85
N TRP A 15 23.66 13.87 -13.34
CA TRP A 15 23.27 12.55 -13.81
C TRP A 15 22.89 12.63 -15.29
N PRO A 16 23.26 11.63 -16.12
CA PRO A 16 22.85 11.63 -17.51
C PRO A 16 21.33 11.58 -17.59
N SER A 17 20.74 12.54 -18.30
CA SER A 17 19.33 12.51 -18.67
C SER A 17 19.00 11.19 -19.35
N PRO A 18 17.87 10.52 -19.02
CA PRO A 18 17.47 9.32 -19.72
C PRO A 18 17.26 9.69 -21.19
N SER A 19 18.08 9.13 -22.08
CA SER A 19 17.84 9.18 -23.51
C SER A 19 16.50 8.53 -23.80
N ASP A 20 15.59 9.27 -24.43
CA ASP A 20 14.36 8.80 -25.06
C ASP A 20 14.69 7.67 -26.05
N THR A 21 14.71 6.41 -25.59
CA THR A 21 14.71 5.20 -26.43
C THR A 21 14.57 3.93 -25.57
N THR A 22 13.71 3.94 -24.56
CA THR A 22 13.13 2.69 -24.04
C THR A 22 11.82 2.42 -24.78
N PRO A 23 11.71 1.33 -25.56
CA PRO A 23 10.42 0.98 -26.15
C PRO A 23 9.42 0.75 -25.02
N ALA A 24 8.23 1.32 -25.15
CA ALA A 24 7.12 1.07 -24.25
C ALA A 24 6.94 -0.45 -24.06
N PRO A 25 6.66 -0.93 -22.84
CA PRO A 25 6.38 -2.34 -22.62
C PRO A 25 5.25 -2.75 -23.57
N THR A 26 5.52 -3.75 -24.42
CA THR A 26 4.57 -4.33 -25.35
C THR A 26 3.29 -4.70 -24.60
N ASN A 27 2.15 -4.21 -25.11
CA ASN A 27 0.81 -4.48 -24.58
C ASN A 27 0.69 -5.95 -24.12
N PRO A 28 0.12 -6.20 -22.93
CA PRO A 28 -0.07 -7.57 -22.47
C PRO A 28 -0.91 -8.34 -23.49
N PRO A 29 -0.65 -9.64 -23.72
CA PRO A 29 -1.57 -10.46 -24.47
C PRO A 29 -2.91 -10.44 -23.73
N LEU A 30 -3.90 -9.74 -24.30
CA LEU A 30 -5.28 -9.79 -23.86
C LEU A 30 -5.71 -11.25 -24.00
N SER A 31 -5.79 -11.95 -22.88
CA SER A 31 -6.38 -13.28 -22.83
C SER A 31 -7.88 -13.13 -23.06
N ASN A 32 -8.28 -13.11 -24.33
CA ASN A 32 -9.65 -13.41 -24.75
C ASN A 32 -9.89 -14.88 -24.44
N ASP A 33 -10.44 -15.21 -23.28
CA ASP A 33 -11.27 -16.41 -23.06
C ASP A 33 -11.77 -16.49 -21.61
N ALA A 34 -12.81 -15.72 -21.33
CA ALA A 34 -13.92 -16.11 -20.46
C ALA A 34 -15.03 -15.08 -20.71
N THR A 35 -16.27 -15.54 -20.90
CA THR A 35 -17.45 -14.67 -20.79
C THR A 35 -17.45 -14.09 -19.38
N THR A 36 -16.89 -12.89 -19.21
CA THR A 36 -16.94 -12.19 -17.93
C THR A 36 -18.39 -11.80 -17.72
N ASP A 37 -19.06 -12.52 -16.83
CA ASP A 37 -20.36 -12.12 -16.34
C ASP A 37 -20.26 -10.66 -15.87
N ASN A 38 -21.09 -9.79 -16.46
CA ASN A 38 -21.13 -8.35 -16.20
C ASN A 38 -21.96 -8.02 -14.96
N ASP A 39 -22.32 -9.04 -14.17
CA ASP A 39 -22.97 -8.90 -12.88
C ASP A 39 -22.22 -7.93 -11.94
N PRO A 40 -22.94 -7.08 -11.20
CA PRO A 40 -22.38 -6.29 -10.11
C PRO A 40 -21.72 -7.16 -9.03
N PHE A 41 -20.88 -6.54 -8.20
CA PHE A 41 -20.27 -7.24 -7.08
C PHE A 41 -21.33 -7.73 -6.08
N ASP A 42 -21.53 -9.04 -6.05
CA ASP A 42 -22.26 -9.77 -5.00
C ASP A 42 -21.29 -10.46 -4.02
N PRO A 43 -21.28 -10.12 -2.72
CA PRO A 43 -20.40 -10.75 -1.74
C PRO A 43 -20.63 -12.27 -1.61
N GLN A 44 -21.84 -12.79 -1.84
CA GLN A 44 -22.13 -14.22 -1.71
C GLN A 44 -21.53 -15.03 -2.87
N LYS A 45 -21.38 -14.42 -4.05
CA LYS A 45 -20.78 -15.05 -5.23
C LYS A 45 -19.28 -14.81 -5.33
N HIS A 46 -18.82 -13.64 -4.89
CA HIS A 46 -17.48 -13.15 -5.20
C HIS A 46 -16.50 -13.19 -4.03
N LEU A 47 -16.97 -13.23 -2.79
CA LEU A 47 -16.10 -13.48 -1.64
C LEU A 47 -15.95 -14.97 -1.37
N ASN A 48 -14.72 -15.35 -1.00
CA ASN A 48 -14.36 -16.68 -0.55
C ASN A 48 -13.60 -16.61 0.78
N PHE A 49 -13.98 -15.66 1.64
CA PHE A 49 -13.20 -15.36 2.84
C PHE A 49 -13.11 -16.57 3.78
N THR A 50 -11.88 -16.97 4.07
CA THR A 50 -11.55 -17.86 5.20
C THR A 50 -10.44 -17.18 5.98
N PRO A 51 -10.49 -17.09 7.32
CA PRO A 51 -9.43 -16.44 8.09
C PRO A 51 -8.09 -17.18 7.91
N PRO A 52 -6.95 -16.47 8.03
CA PRO A 52 -5.63 -17.08 7.94
C PRO A 52 -5.41 -18.09 9.08
N THR A 53 -4.64 -19.14 8.78
CA THR A 53 -4.25 -20.16 9.77
C THR A 53 -3.36 -19.60 10.87
N LYS A 54 -2.61 -18.54 10.56
CA LYS A 54 -1.71 -17.88 11.49
C LYS A 54 -1.60 -16.39 11.18
N VAL A 55 -1.45 -15.62 12.25
CA VAL A 55 -1.02 -14.23 12.21
C VAL A 55 0.25 -14.08 13.02
N TYR A 56 1.18 -13.25 12.56
CA TYR A 56 2.34 -12.83 13.32
C TYR A 56 1.98 -11.53 14.02
N THR A 57 2.26 -11.43 15.32
CA THR A 57 2.09 -10.19 16.09
C THR A 57 3.35 -9.34 16.06
N MET A 58 3.24 -8.06 16.45
CA MET A 58 4.43 -7.20 16.65
C MET A 58 5.47 -7.86 17.56
N LYS A 59 5.01 -8.53 18.61
CA LYS A 59 5.86 -9.27 19.54
C LYS A 59 6.58 -10.46 18.87
N ASP A 60 5.89 -11.20 17.99
CA ASP A 60 6.48 -12.34 17.28
C ASP A 60 7.59 -11.91 16.32
N ILE A 61 7.56 -10.66 15.84
CA ILE A 61 8.61 -10.05 15.02
C ILE A 61 9.60 -9.20 15.82
N HIS A 62 9.64 -9.38 17.15
CA HIS A 62 10.53 -8.68 18.08
C HIS A 62 10.39 -7.14 18.09
N LEU A 63 9.24 -6.61 17.67
CA LEU A 63 8.91 -5.20 17.81
C LEU A 63 8.11 -4.96 19.11
N PRO A 64 8.22 -3.76 19.72
CA PRO A 64 7.35 -3.37 20.83
C PRO A 64 5.86 -3.52 20.49
N PRO A 65 5.00 -4.02 21.41
CA PRO A 65 3.57 -4.21 21.14
C PRO A 65 2.81 -2.95 20.72
N ASP A 66 3.31 -1.77 21.09
CA ASP A 66 2.76 -0.44 20.81
C ASP A 66 3.36 0.23 19.56
N THR A 67 4.17 -0.52 18.78
CA THR A 67 4.76 -0.02 17.53
C THR A 67 3.66 0.37 16.53
N GLY A 68 2.68 -0.52 16.33
CA GLY A 68 1.52 -0.29 15.47
C GLY A 68 0.27 0.11 16.22
N VAL A 69 -0.86 0.09 15.52
CA VAL A 69 -2.21 0.40 16.05
C VAL A 69 -3.07 -0.84 16.26
N SER A 70 -2.52 -2.01 15.94
CA SER A 70 -3.08 -3.33 16.21
C SER A 70 -1.98 -4.30 16.71
N PRO A 71 -2.32 -5.37 17.45
CA PRO A 71 -1.39 -6.45 17.74
C PRO A 71 -0.85 -7.17 16.49
N LEU A 72 -1.61 -7.21 15.38
CA LEU A 72 -1.22 -7.88 14.12
C LEU A 72 0.01 -7.20 13.50
N ALA A 73 1.12 -7.90 13.29
CA ALA A 73 2.15 -7.44 12.35
C ALA A 73 1.76 -7.75 10.90
N VAL A 74 1.55 -9.04 10.61
CA VAL A 74 1.26 -9.54 9.26
C VAL A 74 0.48 -10.87 9.35
N SER A 75 -0.41 -11.14 8.41
CA SER A 75 -1.08 -12.44 8.30
C SER A 75 -0.33 -13.40 7.39
N GLU A 76 -0.51 -14.71 7.59
CA GLU A 76 -0.30 -15.64 6.48
C GLU A 76 -1.33 -15.38 5.36
N PRO A 77 -1.07 -15.82 4.11
CA PRO A 77 -2.05 -15.73 3.05
C PRO A 77 -3.36 -16.42 3.39
N PHE A 78 -4.47 -15.80 3.02
CA PHE A 78 -5.81 -16.35 3.23
C PHE A 78 -6.71 -16.13 2.01
N PRO A 79 -7.64 -17.06 1.70
CA PRO A 79 -8.58 -16.88 0.60
C PRO A 79 -9.48 -15.67 0.87
N LEU A 80 -9.67 -14.79 -0.13
CA LEU A 80 -10.54 -13.61 0.00
C LEU A 80 -11.56 -13.51 -1.14
N PHE A 81 -11.13 -13.68 -2.39
CA PHE A 81 -11.99 -13.57 -3.57
C PHE A 81 -12.06 -14.89 -4.33
N THR A 82 -13.20 -15.15 -4.97
CA THR A 82 -13.36 -16.32 -5.86
C THR A 82 -12.57 -16.13 -7.16
N PRO A 83 -12.24 -17.22 -7.89
CA PRO A 83 -11.60 -17.10 -9.20
C PRO A 83 -12.39 -16.24 -10.20
N ALA A 84 -13.72 -16.31 -10.17
CA ALA A 84 -14.59 -15.48 -11.00
C ALA A 84 -14.43 -13.98 -10.68
N ALA A 85 -14.39 -13.61 -9.40
CA ALA A 85 -14.13 -12.25 -8.97
C ALA A 85 -12.75 -11.76 -9.42
N ILE A 86 -11.73 -12.62 -9.35
CA ILE A 86 -10.37 -12.28 -9.80
C ILE A 86 -10.32 -12.04 -11.31
N GLN A 87 -10.98 -12.88 -12.11
CA GLN A 87 -11.09 -12.65 -13.56
C GLN A 87 -11.75 -11.31 -13.85
N ARG A 88 -12.81 -10.97 -13.11
CA ARG A 88 -13.49 -9.67 -13.24
C ARG A 88 -12.60 -8.49 -12.88
N MET A 89 -11.91 -8.56 -11.75
CA MET A 89 -10.95 -7.53 -11.32
C MET A 89 -9.84 -7.34 -12.34
N ARG A 90 -9.29 -8.44 -12.89
CA ARG A 90 -8.27 -8.38 -13.95
C ARG A 90 -8.79 -7.69 -15.21
N ALA A 91 -10.01 -7.99 -15.64
CA ALA A 91 -10.61 -7.39 -16.83
C ALA A 91 -10.73 -5.87 -16.70
N GLU A 92 -11.09 -5.35 -15.53
CA GLU A 92 -11.14 -3.91 -15.28
C GLU A 92 -9.74 -3.29 -15.17
N VAL A 93 -8.84 -3.91 -14.39
CA VAL A 93 -7.47 -3.45 -14.16
C VAL A 93 -6.64 -3.37 -15.44
N LEU A 94 -6.81 -4.34 -16.35
CA LEU A 94 -6.08 -4.43 -17.61
C LEU A 94 -6.84 -3.81 -18.78
N SER A 95 -7.92 -3.08 -18.50
CA SER A 95 -8.65 -2.33 -19.52
C SER A 95 -7.77 -1.22 -20.12
N HIS A 96 -8.08 -0.84 -21.36
CA HIS A 96 -7.32 0.18 -22.07
C HIS A 96 -7.30 1.52 -21.34
N ASP A 97 -8.44 1.96 -20.79
CA ASP A 97 -8.53 3.23 -20.07
C ASP A 97 -7.67 3.24 -18.80
N VAL A 98 -7.66 2.16 -18.02
CA VAL A 98 -6.82 2.07 -16.81
C VAL A 98 -5.34 2.10 -17.17
N LEU A 99 -4.91 1.28 -18.13
CA LEU A 99 -3.51 1.18 -18.52
C LEU A 99 -2.97 2.49 -19.14
N THR A 100 -3.80 3.25 -19.86
CA THR A 100 -3.36 4.48 -20.54
C THR A 100 -3.47 5.74 -19.70
N ARG A 101 -4.35 5.78 -18.69
CA ARG A 101 -4.65 7.01 -17.93
C ARG A 101 -4.19 6.98 -16.49
N CYS A 102 -3.92 5.80 -15.94
CA CYS A 102 -3.69 5.64 -14.50
C CYS A 102 -2.32 5.05 -14.17
N GLN A 103 -1.39 5.00 -15.13
CA GLN A 103 -0.06 4.42 -14.94
C GLN A 103 0.97 5.42 -14.39
N TYR A 104 1.72 4.98 -13.38
CA TYR A 104 2.79 5.70 -12.71
C TYR A 104 4.05 4.81 -12.59
N SER A 105 5.21 5.43 -12.38
CA SER A 105 6.46 4.72 -12.10
C SER A 105 7.32 5.53 -11.11
N SER A 106 8.21 4.86 -10.38
CA SER A 106 9.19 5.48 -9.47
C SER A 106 10.47 4.67 -9.40
N ASN A 107 11.44 5.20 -8.65
CA ASN A 107 12.64 4.46 -8.23
C ASN A 107 12.35 3.20 -7.39
N LEU A 108 11.15 3.06 -6.79
CA LEU A 108 10.77 1.87 -6.02
C LEU A 108 10.00 0.82 -6.84
N ALA A 109 9.27 1.23 -7.87
CA ALA A 109 8.43 0.35 -8.68
C ALA A 109 8.31 0.84 -10.14
N GLN A 110 8.56 -0.07 -11.08
CA GLN A 110 8.68 0.26 -12.50
C GLN A 110 7.35 0.55 -13.20
N ALA A 111 6.26 -0.08 -12.75
CA ALA A 111 4.92 0.13 -13.31
C ALA A 111 3.85 -0.09 -12.25
N GLN A 112 3.10 0.98 -11.96
CA GLN A 112 2.02 0.99 -10.98
C GLN A 112 0.76 1.62 -11.57
N LEU A 113 -0.42 1.15 -11.16
CA LEU A 113 -1.70 1.78 -11.49
C LEU A 113 -2.35 2.33 -10.23
N ARG A 114 -2.79 3.59 -10.24
CA ARG A 114 -3.40 4.28 -9.07
C ARG A 114 -4.60 5.13 -9.46
N GLY A 115 -5.52 5.33 -8.52
CA GLY A 115 -6.62 6.28 -8.67
C GLY A 115 -7.61 5.93 -9.80
N TYR A 116 -7.76 4.65 -10.13
CA TYR A 116 -8.59 4.19 -11.25
C TYR A 116 -9.94 3.62 -10.84
N ALA A 117 -10.09 3.17 -9.58
CA ALA A 117 -11.16 2.27 -9.19
C ALA A 117 -12.56 2.90 -9.35
N ASP A 118 -12.73 4.13 -8.86
CA ASP A 118 -14.00 4.87 -8.87
C ASP A 118 -14.52 5.19 -10.29
N LYS A 119 -13.60 5.46 -11.23
CA LYS A 119 -13.94 5.91 -12.59
C LYS A 119 -13.98 4.77 -13.60
N TYR A 120 -13.10 3.78 -13.46
CA TYR A 120 -12.82 2.80 -14.52
C TYR A 120 -13.01 1.34 -14.10
N ALA A 121 -13.18 1.05 -12.81
CA ALA A 121 -13.27 -0.31 -12.30
C ALA A 121 -14.39 -0.45 -11.25
N PRO A 122 -15.67 -0.33 -11.66
CA PRO A 122 -16.79 -0.35 -10.73
C PRO A 122 -16.88 -1.64 -9.92
N PHE A 123 -16.54 -2.80 -10.50
CA PHE A 123 -16.52 -4.05 -9.73
C PHE A 123 -15.42 -4.04 -8.67
N VAL A 124 -14.19 -3.59 -9.00
CA VAL A 124 -13.11 -3.43 -8.02
C VAL A 124 -13.51 -2.46 -6.91
N TYR A 125 -14.09 -1.32 -7.28
CA TYR A 125 -14.55 -0.29 -6.35
C TYR A 125 -15.60 -0.84 -5.37
N ASP A 126 -16.65 -1.46 -5.89
CA ASP A 126 -17.71 -2.06 -5.07
C ASP A 126 -17.17 -3.21 -4.21
N ALA A 127 -16.31 -4.07 -4.77
CA ALA A 127 -15.73 -5.20 -4.04
C ALA A 127 -14.98 -4.77 -2.78
N TRP A 128 -14.17 -3.71 -2.86
CA TRP A 128 -13.38 -3.23 -1.74
C TRP A 128 -14.15 -2.32 -0.77
N LYS A 129 -15.19 -1.63 -1.24
CA LYS A 129 -16.08 -0.82 -0.39
C LYS A 129 -17.15 -1.65 0.33
N HIS A 130 -17.44 -2.85 -0.15
CA HIS A 130 -18.52 -3.65 0.40
C HIS A 130 -18.29 -3.96 1.90
N PRO A 131 -19.31 -3.80 2.76
CA PRO A 131 -19.19 -4.05 4.21
C PRO A 131 -18.66 -5.44 4.57
N SER A 132 -19.02 -6.47 3.80
CA SER A 132 -18.50 -7.84 4.01
C SER A 132 -16.99 -7.96 3.79
N THR A 133 -16.44 -7.26 2.79
CA THR A 133 -14.99 -7.22 2.54
C THR A 133 -14.28 -6.47 3.65
N LEU A 134 -14.83 -5.32 4.05
CA LEU A 134 -14.32 -4.54 5.19
C LEU A 134 -14.32 -5.35 6.49
N ALA A 135 -15.38 -6.10 6.75
CA ALA A 135 -15.48 -6.97 7.93
C ALA A 135 -14.43 -8.09 7.90
N ALA A 136 -14.23 -8.75 6.76
CA ALA A 136 -13.21 -9.79 6.59
C ALA A 136 -11.80 -9.24 6.87
N VAL A 137 -11.44 -8.10 6.26
CA VAL A 137 -10.11 -7.48 6.45
C VAL A 137 -9.94 -6.99 7.89
N SER A 138 -10.98 -6.39 8.49
CA SER A 138 -10.96 -5.95 9.90
C SER A 138 -10.78 -7.12 10.87
N GLN A 139 -11.43 -8.26 10.60
CA GLN A 139 -11.27 -9.48 11.40
C GLN A 139 -9.81 -9.96 11.40
N VAL A 140 -9.16 -9.97 10.22
CA VAL A 140 -7.74 -10.34 10.13
C VAL A 140 -6.85 -9.30 10.81
N ALA A 141 -7.15 -8.01 10.61
CA ALA A 141 -6.42 -6.89 11.19
C ALA A 141 -6.49 -6.83 12.72
N GLY A 142 -7.49 -7.47 13.35
CA GLY A 142 -7.70 -7.41 14.79
C GLY A 142 -8.20 -6.05 15.30
N ILE A 143 -8.66 -5.18 14.39
CA ILE A 143 -9.22 -3.86 14.68
C ILE A 143 -10.22 -3.49 13.57
N ASP A 144 -11.23 -2.70 13.91
CA ASP A 144 -12.20 -2.18 12.93
C ASP A 144 -11.52 -1.19 11.98
N LEU A 145 -11.52 -1.54 10.69
CA LEU A 145 -10.90 -0.78 9.62
C LEU A 145 -11.95 -0.15 8.71
N THR A 146 -11.56 0.98 8.14
CA THR A 146 -12.20 1.58 6.96
C THR A 146 -11.15 1.79 5.88
N LEU A 147 -11.59 1.92 4.63
CA LEU A 147 -10.69 2.30 3.54
C LEU A 147 -9.98 3.60 3.88
N GLN A 148 -8.72 3.71 3.44
CA GLN A 148 -7.94 4.93 3.59
C GLN A 148 -8.66 6.12 2.94
N PHE A 149 -8.88 6.03 1.63
CA PHE A 149 -9.78 6.84 0.80
C PHE A 149 -9.84 6.22 -0.60
N ASP A 150 -10.73 6.71 -1.48
CA ASP A 150 -11.07 6.05 -2.75
C ASP A 150 -9.88 5.97 -3.72
N PHE A 151 -8.98 6.96 -3.72
CA PHE A 151 -7.77 6.96 -4.55
C PHE A 151 -6.83 5.77 -4.26
N GLU A 152 -6.90 5.20 -3.05
CA GLU A 152 -6.07 4.09 -2.56
C GLU A 152 -6.79 2.73 -2.64
N ILE A 153 -7.93 2.67 -3.31
CA ILE A 153 -8.60 1.40 -3.61
C ILE A 153 -7.83 0.71 -4.74
N GLY A 154 -7.26 -0.45 -4.41
CA GLY A 154 -6.74 -1.39 -5.40
C GLY A 154 -5.52 -0.91 -6.20
N HIS A 155 -4.59 -0.16 -5.62
CA HIS A 155 -3.31 0.13 -6.27
C HIS A 155 -2.70 -1.14 -6.89
N ILE A 156 -2.29 -1.09 -8.16
CA ILE A 156 -1.73 -2.25 -8.85
C ILE A 156 -0.23 -2.11 -8.99
N ASN A 157 0.51 -3.16 -8.63
CA ASN A 157 1.90 -3.32 -9.08
C ASN A 157 1.92 -4.32 -10.24
N LEU A 158 2.50 -3.90 -11.37
CA LEU A 158 2.62 -4.70 -12.59
C LEU A 158 4.06 -5.16 -12.79
N SER A 159 4.24 -6.46 -13.02
CA SER A 159 5.51 -7.02 -13.50
C SER A 159 5.22 -8.02 -14.61
N PHE A 160 5.75 -7.75 -15.80
CA PHE A 160 5.63 -8.61 -16.97
C PHE A 160 7.01 -9.01 -17.48
N LYS A 161 7.12 -10.22 -18.01
CA LYS A 161 8.32 -10.78 -18.62
C LYS A 161 7.93 -11.47 -19.93
N THR A 162 8.80 -11.42 -20.92
CA THR A 162 8.65 -12.29 -22.10
C THR A 162 8.93 -13.74 -21.72
N GLU A 163 8.44 -14.70 -22.51
CA GLU A 163 8.72 -16.12 -22.26
C GLU A 163 10.23 -16.41 -22.32
N GLU A 164 10.96 -15.75 -23.23
CA GLU A 164 12.42 -15.90 -23.31
C GLU A 164 13.13 -15.34 -22.06
N GLN A 165 12.62 -14.27 -21.46
CA GLN A 165 13.13 -13.74 -20.19
C GLN A 165 12.84 -14.71 -19.04
N LYS A 166 11.58 -15.18 -18.92
CA LYS A 166 11.18 -16.20 -17.93
C LYS A 166 12.09 -17.43 -18.00
N GLN A 167 12.27 -18.01 -19.18
CA GLN A 167 13.04 -19.25 -19.36
C GLN A 167 14.54 -19.05 -19.12
N ARG A 168 15.07 -17.87 -19.40
CA ARG A 168 16.48 -17.55 -19.15
C ARG A 168 16.76 -17.41 -17.66
N GLU A 169 15.93 -16.66 -16.94
CA GLU A 169 16.07 -16.48 -15.49
C GLU A 169 15.88 -17.81 -14.73
N LEU A 170 14.88 -18.61 -15.14
CA LEU A 170 14.64 -19.90 -14.52
C LEU A 170 15.82 -20.86 -14.71
N ARG A 171 16.39 -20.92 -15.93
CA ARG A 171 17.58 -21.73 -16.20
C ARG A 171 18.78 -21.28 -15.37
N ALA A 172 19.05 -19.98 -15.36
CA ALA A 172 20.16 -19.44 -14.58
C ALA A 172 20.04 -19.76 -13.08
N TYR A 173 18.83 -19.66 -12.53
CA TYR A 173 18.55 -20.03 -11.14
C TYR A 173 18.79 -21.52 -10.87
N LEU A 174 18.27 -22.42 -11.73
CA LEU A 174 18.44 -23.87 -11.58
C LEU A 174 19.89 -24.31 -11.75
N GLU A 175 20.66 -23.64 -12.60
CA GLU A 175 22.07 -23.92 -12.85
C GLU A 175 23.00 -23.24 -11.82
N GLY A 176 22.46 -22.47 -10.87
CA GLY A 176 23.23 -21.74 -9.87
C GLY A 176 24.13 -20.63 -10.46
N ILE A 177 23.86 -20.21 -11.70
CA ILE A 177 24.63 -19.19 -12.40
C ILE A 177 24.18 -17.84 -11.86
N LYS A 178 25.08 -17.16 -11.13
CA LYS A 178 24.94 -15.73 -10.88
C LYS A 178 25.12 -14.99 -12.20
N THR A 179 24.00 -14.66 -12.80
CA THR A 179 23.93 -13.77 -13.94
C THR A 179 24.43 -12.39 -13.50
N ASN A 180 25.54 -11.90 -14.07
CA ASN A 180 26.14 -10.61 -13.72
C ASN A 180 25.33 -9.41 -14.26
N THR A 181 24.00 -9.51 -14.36
CA THR A 181 23.14 -8.38 -14.68
C THR A 181 22.67 -7.71 -13.39
N PRO A 182 22.85 -6.38 -13.23
CA PRO A 182 22.41 -5.62 -12.04
C PRO A 182 20.92 -5.79 -11.70
N THR A 183 20.13 -6.26 -12.68
CA THR A 183 18.69 -6.47 -12.58
C THR A 183 18.28 -7.77 -11.90
N ASP A 184 19.15 -8.75 -11.70
CA ASP A 184 18.74 -10.09 -11.22
C ASP A 184 18.53 -10.19 -9.71
N ASP A 185 19.19 -9.32 -8.93
CA ASP A 185 19.04 -9.25 -7.48
C ASP A 185 18.05 -8.16 -7.01
N MET A 186 17.42 -7.42 -7.93
CA MET A 186 16.53 -6.32 -7.57
C MET A 186 15.14 -6.83 -7.10
N PRO A 187 14.65 -6.38 -5.93
CA PRO A 187 13.31 -6.70 -5.46
C PRO A 187 12.24 -6.05 -6.35
N ILE A 188 11.01 -6.56 -6.31
CA ILE A 188 9.88 -5.99 -7.05
C ILE A 188 9.50 -4.62 -6.49
N VAL A 189 9.57 -4.51 -5.16
CA VAL A 189 9.50 -3.26 -4.40
C VAL A 189 10.58 -3.31 -3.34
N GLY A 190 11.44 -2.29 -3.31
CA GLY A 190 12.58 -2.18 -2.39
C GLY A 190 12.18 -2.14 -0.91
N TRP A 191 13.17 -2.07 -0.01
CA TRP A 191 12.90 -1.84 1.41
C TRP A 191 12.20 -0.50 1.62
N HIS A 192 11.04 -0.52 2.27
CA HIS A 192 10.25 0.67 2.55
C HIS A 192 9.31 0.44 3.74
N ARG A 193 8.68 1.52 4.18
CA ARG A 193 7.47 1.49 5.00
C ARG A 193 6.35 2.13 4.20
N ASP A 194 5.16 1.58 4.31
CA ASP A 194 4.02 2.13 3.58
C ASP A 194 3.65 3.52 4.09
N SER A 195 2.90 4.24 3.26
CA SER A 195 2.24 5.49 3.64
C SER A 195 1.15 5.28 4.68
N TYR A 196 0.45 4.13 4.68
CA TYR A 196 -0.81 3.94 5.41
C TYR A 196 -0.72 2.85 6.49
N PRO A 197 -1.49 2.96 7.59
CA PRO A 197 -1.42 2.04 8.71
C PRO A 197 -1.53 0.56 8.34
N PHE A 198 -2.45 0.23 7.42
CA PHE A 198 -2.68 -1.14 6.96
C PHE A 198 -2.77 -1.20 5.44
N VAL A 199 -2.32 -2.34 4.89
CA VAL A 199 -2.56 -2.73 3.51
C VAL A 199 -3.12 -4.15 3.44
N CYS A 200 -4.00 -4.39 2.48
CA CYS A 200 -4.43 -5.71 2.07
C CYS A 200 -3.90 -5.97 0.65
N VAL A 201 -2.97 -6.92 0.53
CA VAL A 201 -2.33 -7.28 -0.74
C VAL A 201 -3.00 -8.53 -1.29
N THR A 202 -3.70 -8.42 -2.41
CA THR A 202 -4.38 -9.50 -3.12
C THR A 202 -3.61 -9.87 -4.39
N MET A 203 -3.41 -11.17 -4.63
CA MET A 203 -2.78 -11.64 -5.86
C MET A 203 -3.81 -11.84 -6.99
N LEU A 204 -3.57 -11.20 -8.13
CA LEU A 204 -4.40 -11.33 -9.33
C LEU A 204 -3.81 -12.29 -10.37
N SER A 205 -2.50 -12.53 -10.36
CA SER A 205 -1.87 -13.50 -11.27
C SER A 205 -1.93 -14.92 -10.72
N ASP A 206 -1.91 -15.88 -11.64
CA ASP A 206 -1.70 -17.27 -11.28
C ASP A 206 -0.22 -17.50 -10.94
N CYS A 207 0.04 -17.78 -9.66
CA CYS A 207 1.39 -17.93 -9.11
C CYS A 207 1.76 -19.39 -8.84
N ARG A 208 1.04 -20.38 -9.39
CA ARG A 208 1.30 -21.81 -9.08
C ARG A 208 2.71 -22.28 -9.43
N GLU A 209 3.30 -21.75 -10.49
CA GLU A 209 4.66 -22.06 -10.93
C GLU A 209 5.72 -21.11 -10.35
N MET A 210 5.32 -20.15 -9.50
CA MET A 210 6.25 -19.15 -8.99
C MET A 210 7.13 -19.69 -7.88
N ILE A 211 8.43 -19.45 -8.02
CA ILE A 211 9.45 -19.69 -6.99
C ILE A 211 9.87 -18.34 -6.43
N GLY A 212 9.80 -18.17 -5.11
CA GLY A 212 10.05 -16.91 -4.42
C GLY A 212 8.81 -16.01 -4.35
N GLY A 213 8.99 -14.70 -4.35
CA GLY A 213 7.90 -13.73 -4.25
C GLY A 213 7.39 -13.49 -2.82
N GLU A 214 8.15 -13.92 -1.80
CA GLU A 214 7.84 -13.67 -0.40
C GLU A 214 7.91 -12.18 -0.07
N THR A 215 7.16 -11.79 0.96
CA THR A 215 7.34 -10.49 1.61
C THR A 215 8.37 -10.67 2.72
N ALA A 216 9.49 -9.97 2.62
CA ALA A 216 10.51 -9.94 3.65
C ALA A 216 10.25 -8.77 4.61
N LEU A 217 10.30 -9.02 5.91
CA LEU A 217 10.03 -8.08 6.98
C LEU A 217 11.27 -7.94 7.86
N ARG A 218 11.70 -6.71 8.14
CA ARG A 218 12.77 -6.47 9.10
C ARG A 218 12.22 -6.56 10.53
N MET A 219 12.73 -7.52 11.29
CA MET A 219 12.37 -7.75 12.69
C MET A 219 13.12 -6.80 13.62
N GLY A 220 12.61 -6.60 14.83
CA GLY A 220 13.24 -5.71 15.82
C GLY A 220 14.59 -6.18 16.37
N ASN A 221 14.94 -7.46 16.17
CA ASN A 221 16.26 -8.03 16.49
C ASN A 221 17.27 -7.91 15.33
N GLY A 222 16.88 -7.30 14.20
CA GLY A 222 17.72 -7.17 13.00
C GLY A 222 17.65 -8.35 12.02
N GLU A 223 16.96 -9.43 12.37
CA GLU A 223 16.72 -10.55 11.47
C GLU A 223 15.64 -10.22 10.42
N VAL A 224 15.53 -11.07 9.39
CA VAL A 224 14.53 -10.93 8.32
C VAL A 224 13.59 -12.11 8.35
N LEU A 225 12.32 -11.85 8.63
CA LEU A 225 11.24 -12.83 8.48
C LEU A 225 10.75 -12.82 7.03
N LYS A 226 10.70 -13.97 6.38
CA LYS A 226 10.07 -14.12 5.06
C LYS A 226 8.70 -14.75 5.22
N VAL A 227 7.67 -14.03 4.82
CA VAL A 227 6.28 -14.53 4.80
C VAL A 227 5.90 -14.85 3.37
N ARG A 228 5.31 -16.03 3.17
CA ARG A 228 4.86 -16.48 1.86
C ARG A 228 3.87 -15.46 1.28
N GLY A 229 4.07 -15.09 0.02
CA GLY A 229 3.13 -14.22 -0.70
C GLY A 229 1.81 -14.93 -1.01
N PRO A 230 0.72 -14.18 -1.27
CA PRO A 230 -0.57 -14.76 -1.62
C PRO A 230 -0.55 -15.45 -2.99
N GLN A 231 -1.28 -16.55 -3.10
CA GLN A 231 -1.67 -17.15 -4.39
C GLN A 231 -2.90 -16.42 -4.97
N MET A 232 -3.23 -16.67 -6.24
CA MET A 232 -4.37 -16.04 -6.91
C MET A 232 -5.66 -16.07 -6.04
N GLY A 233 -6.32 -14.93 -5.89
CA GLY A 233 -7.54 -14.80 -5.07
C GLY A 233 -7.32 -14.78 -3.56
N HIS A 234 -6.08 -14.97 -3.10
CA HIS A 234 -5.72 -14.86 -1.70
C HIS A 234 -5.17 -13.48 -1.40
N ALA A 235 -5.23 -13.12 -0.12
CA ALA A 235 -4.77 -11.85 0.38
C ALA A 235 -3.85 -12.01 1.59
N VAL A 236 -3.06 -10.97 1.88
CA VAL A 236 -2.29 -10.79 3.11
C VAL A 236 -2.61 -9.42 3.67
N VAL A 237 -2.80 -9.32 4.99
CA VAL A 237 -2.92 -8.04 5.69
C VAL A 237 -1.63 -7.75 6.44
N LEU A 238 -1.11 -6.53 6.29
CA LEU A 238 0.16 -6.07 6.87
C LEU A 238 0.00 -4.68 7.48
N GLN A 239 0.60 -4.45 8.65
CA GLN A 239 0.78 -3.13 9.25
C GLN A 239 1.97 -2.37 8.62
N GLY A 240 1.89 -2.11 7.31
CA GLY A 240 3.01 -1.72 6.47
C GLY A 240 3.65 -0.37 6.81
N ARG A 241 2.90 0.57 7.42
CA ARG A 241 3.47 1.83 7.93
C ARG A 241 4.51 1.62 9.02
N TYR A 242 4.34 0.55 9.81
CA TYR A 242 5.08 0.33 11.04
C TYR A 242 6.23 -0.67 10.86
N ILE A 243 6.20 -1.46 9.79
CA ILE A 243 7.14 -2.55 9.55
C ILE A 243 7.87 -2.27 8.24
N GLU A 244 9.19 -2.17 8.32
CA GLU A 244 10.02 -2.06 7.12
C GLU A 244 10.02 -3.40 6.39
N HIS A 245 9.71 -3.36 5.10
CA HIS A 245 9.49 -4.57 4.31
C HIS A 245 9.87 -4.39 2.85
N GLN A 246 10.04 -5.51 2.15
CA GLN A 246 10.30 -5.55 0.70
C GLN A 246 9.58 -6.74 0.06
N ALA A 247 9.19 -6.57 -1.20
CA ALA A 247 8.62 -7.64 -2.01
C ALA A 247 9.72 -8.33 -2.82
N LEU A 248 10.04 -9.58 -2.49
CA LEU A 248 11.09 -10.32 -3.18
C LEU A 248 10.69 -10.64 -4.61
N ARG A 249 11.69 -10.78 -5.49
CA ARG A 249 11.48 -11.25 -6.86
C ARG A 249 10.91 -12.66 -6.86
N ALA A 250 10.06 -12.93 -7.84
CA ALA A 250 9.60 -14.26 -8.16
C ALA A 250 10.09 -14.70 -9.55
N LEU A 251 10.39 -15.98 -9.66
CA LEU A 251 10.82 -16.67 -10.88
C LEU A 251 9.71 -17.60 -11.35
N GLY A 252 9.75 -18.03 -12.62
CA GLY A 252 8.82 -19.05 -13.15
C GLY A 252 7.46 -18.54 -13.63
N SER A 253 7.15 -17.25 -13.50
CA SER A 253 5.95 -16.65 -14.11
C SER A 253 6.30 -15.55 -15.11
N ALA A 254 5.47 -15.45 -16.16
CA ALA A 254 5.51 -14.39 -17.16
C ALA A 254 4.83 -13.10 -16.67
N GLU A 255 3.94 -13.20 -15.68
CA GLU A 255 3.29 -12.03 -15.07
C GLU A 255 3.17 -12.16 -13.54
N ARG A 256 3.22 -11.01 -12.86
CA ARG A 256 2.85 -10.87 -11.46
C ARG A 256 2.11 -9.56 -11.26
N ILE A 257 0.81 -9.67 -11.06
CA ILE A 257 -0.11 -8.56 -10.82
C ILE A 257 -0.60 -8.66 -9.37
N THR A 258 -0.23 -7.70 -8.55
CA THR A 258 -0.73 -7.59 -7.16
C THR A 258 -1.54 -6.33 -7.00
N MET A 259 -2.70 -6.47 -6.37
CA MET A 259 -3.58 -5.37 -6.00
C MET A 259 -3.45 -5.07 -4.51
N VAL A 260 -3.25 -3.81 -4.16
CA VAL A 260 -2.99 -3.34 -2.80
C VAL A 260 -4.05 -2.32 -2.44
N THR A 261 -4.87 -2.63 -1.44
CA THR A 261 -5.87 -1.70 -0.92
C THR A 261 -5.46 -1.22 0.47
N SER A 262 -5.42 0.09 0.66
CA SER A 262 -4.97 0.71 1.90
C SER A 262 -6.12 0.98 2.87
N TYR A 263 -5.86 0.81 4.17
CA TYR A 263 -6.84 0.96 5.24
C TYR A 263 -6.29 1.77 6.40
N ARG A 264 -7.23 2.37 7.14
CA ARG A 264 -7.00 3.03 8.42
C ARG A 264 -7.98 2.54 9.48
N PRO A 265 -7.66 2.66 10.78
CA PRO A 265 -8.65 2.46 11.83
C PRO A 265 -9.91 3.31 11.59
N ARG A 266 -11.09 2.71 11.78
CA ARG A 266 -12.37 3.43 11.63
C ARG A 266 -12.55 4.46 12.73
N SER A 267 -12.19 4.11 13.97
CA SER A 267 -12.37 5.01 15.10
C SER A 267 -11.44 6.21 14.99
N PRO A 268 -11.96 7.45 15.12
CA PRO A 268 -11.12 8.64 15.10
C PRO A 268 -10.21 8.72 16.33
N ARG A 269 -10.43 7.92 17.38
CA ARG A 269 -9.64 7.92 18.62
C ARG A 269 -8.37 7.08 18.54
N VAL A 270 -8.25 6.25 17.52
CA VAL A 270 -7.04 5.48 17.27
C VAL A 270 -6.03 6.38 16.56
N ARG A 271 -4.74 6.17 16.86
CA ARG A 271 -3.64 6.91 16.23
C ARG A 271 -3.68 6.68 14.72
N ASP A 272 -3.43 7.74 13.96
CA ASP A 272 -3.33 7.71 12.49
C ASP A 272 -2.02 8.37 12.07
N ASP A 273 -1.03 7.50 11.84
CA ASP A 273 0.34 7.86 11.43
C ASP A 273 0.53 7.85 9.91
N THR A 274 -0.56 8.04 9.16
CA THR A 274 -0.50 8.16 7.70
C THR A 274 0.49 9.25 7.30
N VAL A 275 1.38 8.93 6.37
CA VAL A 275 2.28 9.88 5.70
C VAL A 275 2.08 9.79 4.20
N LEU A 276 2.42 10.83 3.46
CA LEU A 276 2.31 10.84 2.00
C LEU A 276 3.65 10.68 1.30
N THR A 277 4.76 10.52 2.03
CA THR A 277 6.12 10.49 1.47
C THR A 277 6.34 9.46 0.36
N THR A 278 5.79 8.25 0.49
CA THR A 278 5.97 7.18 -0.51
C THR A 278 5.00 7.22 -1.69
N VAL A 279 3.90 7.97 -1.57
CA VAL A 279 2.82 7.97 -2.57
C VAL A 279 2.68 9.30 -3.30
N ARG A 280 3.07 10.40 -2.66
CA ARG A 280 3.02 11.76 -3.22
C ARG A 280 3.76 11.86 -4.57
N PRO A 281 4.99 11.33 -4.74
CA PRO A 281 5.70 11.43 -6.02
C PRO A 281 5.04 10.65 -7.18
N ILE A 282 4.12 9.73 -6.88
CA ILE A 282 3.54 8.76 -7.83
C ILE A 282 2.01 8.80 -7.87
N SER A 283 1.41 9.96 -7.61
CA SER A 283 -0.03 10.13 -7.58
C SER A 283 -0.47 11.39 -8.31
N ASP A 284 -1.74 11.45 -8.69
CA ASP A 284 -2.42 12.71 -8.94
C ASP A 284 -2.51 13.47 -7.60
N LEU A 285 -1.75 14.56 -7.49
CA LEU A 285 -1.65 15.33 -6.24
C LEU A 285 -2.96 16.01 -5.87
N SER A 286 -3.72 16.50 -6.85
CA SER A 286 -5.00 17.15 -6.60
C SER A 286 -5.96 16.17 -5.93
N GLU A 287 -6.06 14.94 -6.45
CA GLU A 287 -6.94 13.94 -5.86
C GLU A 287 -6.42 13.38 -4.54
N LEU A 288 -5.10 13.11 -4.46
CA LEU A 288 -4.47 12.61 -3.24
C LEU A 288 -4.66 13.60 -2.08
N TYR A 289 -4.37 14.89 -2.30
CA TYR A 289 -4.46 15.93 -1.28
C TYR A 289 -5.90 16.28 -0.94
N TYR A 290 -6.80 16.33 -1.92
CA TYR A 290 -8.22 16.54 -1.64
C TYR A 290 -8.76 15.47 -0.70
N GLN A 291 -8.55 14.19 -1.03
CA GLN A 291 -9.07 13.08 -0.23
C GLN A 291 -8.36 12.99 1.12
N PHE A 292 -7.04 13.20 1.16
CA PHE A 292 -6.27 13.23 2.39
C PHE A 292 -6.75 14.33 3.34
N ALA A 293 -6.81 15.58 2.89
CA ALA A 293 -7.27 16.69 3.70
C ALA A 293 -8.70 16.47 4.19
N LYS A 294 -9.59 16.00 3.30
CA LYS A 294 -11.00 15.73 3.63
C LYS A 294 -11.13 14.77 4.81
N TYR A 295 -10.54 13.57 4.76
CA TYR A 295 -10.75 12.60 5.84
C TYR A 295 -10.06 13.02 7.14
N ARG A 296 -8.92 13.73 7.07
CA ARG A 296 -8.22 14.26 8.25
C ARG A 296 -9.08 15.31 8.96
N LEU A 297 -9.75 16.18 8.19
CA LEU A 297 -10.69 17.16 8.73
C LEU A 297 -11.96 16.49 9.30
N GLU A 298 -12.47 15.43 8.68
CA GLU A 298 -13.60 14.65 9.22
C GLU A 298 -13.26 14.00 10.57
N ILE A 299 -12.04 13.47 10.73
CA ILE A 299 -11.56 12.95 12.03
C ILE A 299 -11.59 14.06 13.09
N LEU A 300 -11.07 15.25 12.76
CA LEU A 300 -11.09 16.39 13.69
C LEU A 300 -12.51 16.85 14.02
N GLU A 301 -13.41 16.89 13.04
CA GLU A 301 -14.81 17.22 13.25
C GLU A 301 -15.45 16.26 14.26
N GLU A 302 -15.26 14.95 14.10
CA GLU A 302 -15.81 13.94 15.00
C GLU A 302 -15.22 14.08 16.42
N ARG A 303 -13.90 14.21 16.54
CA ARG A 303 -13.20 14.40 17.83
C ARG A 303 -13.68 15.65 18.57
N ILE A 304 -13.80 16.78 17.86
CA ILE A 304 -14.28 18.05 18.45
C ILE A 304 -15.75 17.90 18.88
N ARG A 305 -16.59 17.29 18.05
CA ARG A 305 -18.00 17.06 18.36
C ARG A 305 -18.16 16.20 19.60
N GLU A 306 -17.36 15.14 19.75
CA GLU A 306 -17.34 14.31 20.95
C GLU A 306 -16.89 15.10 22.19
N GLN A 307 -15.79 15.86 22.10
CA GLN A 307 -15.31 16.65 23.23
C GLN A 307 -16.31 17.74 23.65
N LEU A 308 -17.03 18.34 22.69
CA LEU A 308 -18.09 19.29 22.96
C LEU A 308 -19.26 18.64 23.72
N ARG A 309 -19.69 17.44 23.31
CA ARG A 309 -20.72 16.67 24.03
C ARG A 309 -20.29 16.42 25.47
N GLU A 310 -19.05 16.00 25.71
CA GLU A 310 -18.54 15.79 27.07
C GLU A 310 -18.57 17.06 27.93
N LEU A 311 -18.26 18.23 27.35
CA LEU A 311 -18.31 19.52 28.06
C LEU A 311 -19.75 19.90 28.44
N VAL A 312 -20.70 19.69 27.52
CA VAL A 312 -22.13 19.93 27.76
C VAL A 312 -22.64 18.99 28.85
N ASP A 313 -22.34 17.69 28.77
CA ASP A 313 -22.76 16.69 29.75
C ASP A 313 -22.15 16.94 31.14
N ALA A 314 -20.90 17.40 31.20
CA ALA A 314 -20.27 17.81 32.45
C ALA A 314 -21.02 18.99 33.08
N LYS A 315 -21.33 20.04 32.29
CA LYS A 315 -22.05 21.23 32.75
C LYS A 315 -23.47 20.89 33.22
N THR A 316 -24.21 20.10 32.45
CA THR A 316 -25.58 19.66 32.80
C THR A 316 -25.60 18.88 34.11
N ALA A 317 -24.58 18.07 34.36
CA ALA A 317 -24.41 17.34 35.62
C ALA A 317 -23.81 18.19 36.77
N GLY A 318 -23.63 19.51 36.60
CA GLY A 318 -23.05 20.39 37.62
C GLY A 318 -21.56 20.14 37.91
N ARG A 319 -20.86 19.39 37.05
CA ARG A 319 -19.43 19.08 37.21
C ARG A 319 -18.58 20.23 36.68
N LYS A 320 -17.44 20.47 37.34
CA LYS A 320 -16.42 21.42 36.84
C LYS A 320 -15.76 20.88 35.57
N VAL A 321 -15.28 21.78 34.72
CA VAL A 321 -14.50 21.42 33.53
C VAL A 321 -13.19 20.74 33.98
N ALA A 322 -12.93 19.54 33.47
CA ALA A 322 -11.71 18.80 33.72
C ALA A 322 -10.55 19.36 32.87
N THR A 323 -9.98 20.50 33.30
CA THR A 323 -8.98 21.26 32.54
C THR A 323 -7.76 20.44 32.12
N LYS A 324 -7.29 19.48 32.95
CA LYS A 324 -6.20 18.57 32.58
C LYS A 324 -6.57 17.68 31.39
N LYS A 325 -7.77 17.09 31.39
CA LYS A 325 -8.28 16.25 30.29
C LYS A 325 -8.44 17.09 29.02
N LEU A 326 -9.05 18.27 29.14
CA LEU A 326 -9.24 19.17 28.01
C LEU A 326 -7.90 19.62 27.39
N LYS A 327 -6.89 19.94 28.21
CA LYS A 327 -5.55 20.26 27.71
C LYS A 327 -4.89 19.10 26.98
N ALA A 328 -5.03 17.87 27.48
CA ALA A 328 -4.51 16.68 26.81
C ALA A 328 -5.18 16.47 25.44
N PHE A 329 -6.51 16.63 25.38
CA PHE A 329 -7.27 16.57 24.13
C PHE A 329 -6.79 17.63 23.12
N LEU A 330 -6.64 18.90 23.56
CA LEU A 330 -6.19 20.00 22.70
C LEU A 330 -4.78 19.74 22.16
N ALA A 331 -3.85 19.30 23.01
CA ALA A 331 -2.48 18.98 22.60
C ALA A 331 -2.45 17.84 21.56
N GLU A 332 -3.32 16.84 21.69
CA GLU A 332 -3.45 15.78 20.69
C GLU A 332 -3.93 16.33 19.33
N GLN A 333 -4.88 17.26 19.33
CA GLN A 333 -5.39 17.86 18.09
C GLN A 333 -4.35 18.79 17.45
N GLU A 334 -3.60 19.55 18.24
CA GLU A 334 -2.46 20.35 17.78
C GLU A 334 -1.42 19.46 17.08
N HIS A 335 -1.07 18.32 17.67
CA HIS A 335 -0.16 17.37 17.06
C HIS A 335 -0.71 16.78 15.76
N PHE A 336 -1.99 16.40 15.74
CA PHE A 336 -2.66 15.83 14.56
C PHE A 336 -2.73 16.84 13.40
N LEU A 337 -3.04 18.10 13.68
CA LEU A 337 -3.05 19.20 12.71
C LEU A 337 -1.64 19.50 12.19
N ALA A 338 -0.66 19.62 13.09
CA ALA A 338 0.73 19.84 12.71
C ALA A 338 1.26 18.70 11.82
N HIS A 339 0.89 17.45 12.11
CA HIS A 339 1.21 16.30 11.26
C HIS A 339 0.57 16.42 9.88
N THR A 340 -0.72 16.69 9.81
CA THR A 340 -1.45 16.88 8.55
C THR A 340 -0.81 17.98 7.69
N ASN A 341 -0.45 19.11 8.31
CA ASN A 341 0.19 20.23 7.64
C ASN A 341 1.58 19.89 7.09
N ARG A 342 2.37 19.04 7.78
CA ARG A 342 3.68 18.60 7.27
C ARG A 342 3.56 17.67 6.06
N GLU A 343 2.50 16.87 5.98
CA GLU A 343 2.31 15.92 4.89
C GLU A 343 1.76 16.57 3.61
N MET A 344 1.13 17.73 3.72
CA MET A 344 0.68 18.55 2.59
C MET A 344 1.74 19.59 2.23
N VAL A 345 2.60 19.25 1.28
CA VAL A 345 3.60 20.18 0.72
C VAL A 345 3.05 20.83 -0.54
N GLU A 346 3.56 22.02 -0.87
CA GLU A 346 3.20 22.73 -2.09
C GLU A 346 3.54 21.87 -3.32
N GLU A 347 2.68 21.89 -4.35
CA GLU A 347 2.79 20.97 -5.49
C GLU A 347 4.09 21.16 -6.29
N ASP A 348 4.62 22.39 -6.32
CA ASP A 348 5.86 22.75 -6.99
C ASP A 348 7.13 22.28 -6.24
N GLU A 349 7.00 21.85 -4.99
CA GLU A 349 8.07 21.24 -4.20
C GLU A 349 8.14 19.70 -4.36
N VAL A 350 7.28 19.09 -5.18
CA VAL A 350 7.20 17.64 -5.35
C VAL A 350 8.02 17.16 -6.56
N ASP A 351 9.11 16.46 -6.29
CA ASP A 351 9.89 15.74 -7.30
C ASP A 351 9.15 14.46 -7.75
N LYS A 352 8.43 14.53 -8.87
CA LYS A 352 7.66 13.40 -9.41
C LYS A 352 8.56 12.18 -9.68
N GLY A 353 8.09 11.00 -9.23
CA GLY A 353 8.78 9.71 -9.38
C GLY A 353 9.96 9.48 -8.43
N ALA A 354 10.39 10.48 -7.65
CA ALA A 354 11.50 10.37 -6.72
C ALA A 354 11.01 10.13 -5.28
N ILE A 355 11.16 8.89 -4.80
CA ILE A 355 10.86 8.53 -3.42
C ILE A 355 12.18 8.50 -2.64
N ALA A 356 12.30 9.35 -1.63
CA ALA A 356 13.48 9.40 -0.77
C ALA A 356 13.71 8.06 -0.06
N SER A 357 14.95 7.57 -0.06
CA SER A 357 15.36 6.42 0.75
C SER A 357 15.32 6.81 2.22
N HIS A 358 14.65 6.01 3.05
CA HIS A 358 14.63 6.20 4.51
C HIS A 358 15.80 5.52 5.18
#